data_AF-A0A7W9E8K8-F1
#
_entry.id   AF-A0A7W9E8K8-F1
#
_cell.length_a   1.000
_cell.length_b   1.000
_cell.length_c   1.000
_cell.angle_alpha   90.00
_cell.angle_beta   90.00
_cell.angle_gamma   90.00
#
_symmetry.space_group_name_H-M   'P 1'
#
loop_
_entity.id
_entity.type
_entity.pdbx_description
1 polymer ?
#
loop_
_entity_poly.entity_id
_entity_poly.type
_entity_poly.pdbx_seq_one_letter_code
_entity_poly.pdbx_strand_id
1 'polypeptide(L)' 'MADPDYDAMFAELCVKLGFCLHPKGQARVIAALPNGYDAAMRAVFAAEGTDPGSIPGDLKRAVRDCLKAHATAG' A
#
# COMPACT_ATOMS: atom_id res chain seq x y z
N MET A 1 10.27 -20.60 -0.34
CA MET A 1 9.14 -19.66 -0.37
C MET A 1 9.72 -18.37 0.16
N ALA A 2 10.02 -17.40 -0.70
CA ALA A 2 10.46 -16.10 -0.24
C ALA A 2 9.23 -15.43 0.37
N ASP A 3 9.30 -15.06 1.65
CA ASP A 3 8.26 -14.26 2.28
C ASP A 3 8.08 -12.97 1.44
N PRO A 4 6.84 -12.54 1.18
CA PRO A 4 6.61 -11.27 0.51
C PRO A 4 7.33 -10.15 1.27
N ASP A 5 8.21 -9.42 0.58
CA ASP A 5 9.02 -8.35 1.17
C ASP A 5 8.15 -7.10 1.40
N TYR A 6 7.32 -7.18 2.44
CA TYR A 6 6.44 -6.09 2.83
C TYR A 6 7.22 -4.86 3.28
N ASP A 7 8.45 -5.05 3.79
CA ASP A 7 9.31 -3.96 4.23
C ASP A 7 9.74 -3.09 3.04
N ALA A 8 10.21 -3.70 1.94
CA ALA A 8 10.50 -3.01 0.68
C ALA A 8 9.25 -2.34 0.08
N MET A 9 8.10 -3.00 0.14
CA MET A 9 6.83 -2.43 -0.33
C MET A 9 6.47 -1.14 0.44
N PHE A 10 6.56 -1.16 1.76
CA PHE A 10 6.24 0.01 2.60
C PHE A 10 7.32 1.09 2.54
N ALA A 11 8.60 0.72 2.43
CA ALA A 11 9.68 1.65 2.20
C ALA A 11 9.49 2.40 0.88
N GLU A 12 9.09 1.69 -0.18
CA GLU A 12 8.83 2.30 -1.48
C GLU A 12 7.59 3.20 -1.47
N LEU A 13 6.51 2.78 -0.79
CA LEU A 13 5.32 3.63 -0.56
C LEU A 13 5.70 4.94 0.16
N CYS A 14 6.53 4.88 1.19
CA CYS A 14 6.95 6.05 1.95
C CYS A 14 7.90 6.95 1.12
N VAL A 15 8.90 6.39 0.43
CA VAL A 15 9.91 7.17 -0.30
C VAL A 15 9.39 7.70 -1.64
N LYS A 16 8.69 6.88 -2.43
CA LYS A 16 8.24 7.27 -3.78
C LYS A 16 6.90 7.99 -3.77
N LEU A 17 6.00 7.60 -2.87
CA LEU A 17 4.62 8.07 -2.86
C LEU A 17 4.26 8.91 -1.63
N GLY A 18 5.17 9.01 -0.65
CA GLY A 18 4.97 9.81 0.56
C GLY A 18 4.06 9.16 1.60
N PHE A 19 3.73 7.86 1.46
CA PHE A 19 2.85 7.14 2.36
C PHE A 19 3.63 6.39 3.44
N CYS A 20 3.92 7.07 4.54
CA CYS A 20 4.70 6.54 5.65
C CYS A 20 3.78 5.93 6.71
N LEU A 21 3.36 4.70 6.42
CA LEU A 21 2.44 3.95 7.27
C LEU A 21 3.06 3.55 8.61
N HIS A 22 2.35 3.86 9.69
CA HIS A 22 2.64 3.31 11.02
C HIS A 22 2.47 1.77 11.02
N PRO A 23 3.09 1.03 11.97
CA PRO A 23 3.00 -0.44 12.04
C PRO A 23 1.57 -0.98 12.05
N LYS A 24 0.65 -0.26 12.72
CA LYS A 24 -0.79 -0.59 12.72
C LYS A 24 -1.42 -0.43 11.34
N GLY A 25 -0.99 0.57 10.58
CA GLY A 25 -1.40 0.80 9.20
C GLY A 25 -0.89 -0.30 8.26
N GLN A 26 0.39 -0.64 8.38
CA GLN A 26 1.03 -1.73 7.64
C GLN A 26 0.29 -3.06 7.83
N ALA A 27 -0.03 -3.43 9.08
CA ALA A 27 -0.79 -4.63 9.39
C ALA A 27 -2.18 -4.67 8.70
N ARG A 28 -2.86 -3.51 8.60
CA ARG A 28 -4.15 -3.40 7.90
C ARG A 28 -4.00 -3.57 6.39
N VAL A 29 -2.92 -3.06 5.80
CA VAL A 29 -2.61 -3.23 4.38
C VAL A 29 -2.33 -4.69 4.08
N ILE A 30 -1.49 -5.35 4.88
CA ILE A 30 -1.18 -6.79 4.73
C ILE A 30 -2.46 -7.63 4.85
N ALA A 31 -3.31 -7.36 5.83
CA ALA A 31 -4.59 -8.06 5.99
C ALA A 31 -5.57 -7.81 4.82
N ALA A 32 -5.40 -6.70 4.09
CA ALA A 32 -6.23 -6.34 2.94
C ALA A 32 -5.71 -6.88 1.60
N LEU A 33 -4.42 -7.20 1.49
CA LEU A 33 -3.82 -7.82 0.29
C LEU A 33 -4.57 -9.07 -0.22
N PRO A 34 -5.00 -10.05 0.60
CA PRO A 34 -5.75 -11.22 0.11
C PRO A 34 -7.13 -10.85 -0.46
N ASN A 35 -7.68 -9.69 -0.12
CA ASN A 35 -8.93 -9.17 -0.68
C ASN A 35 -8.71 -8.39 -2.00
N GLY A 36 -7.45 -8.30 -2.46
CA GLY A 36 -7.05 -7.65 -3.69
C GLY A 36 -6.38 -6.28 -3.51
N TYR A 37 -5.70 -5.84 -4.57
CA TYR A 37 -4.89 -4.62 -4.54
C TYR A 37 -5.71 -3.33 -4.32
N ASP A 38 -6.98 -3.29 -4.71
CA ASP A 38 -7.85 -2.13 -4.43
C ASP A 38 -8.15 -2.01 -2.92
N ALA A 39 -8.40 -3.15 -2.26
CA ALA A 39 -8.62 -3.19 -0.81
C ALA A 39 -7.36 -2.77 -0.05
N ALA A 40 -6.18 -3.26 -0.47
CA ALA A 40 -4.90 -2.85 0.09
C ALA A 40 -4.61 -1.36 -0.15
N MET A 41 -4.86 -0.84 -1.36
CA MET A 41 -4.72 0.58 -1.68
C MET A 41 -5.62 1.45 -0.78
N ARG A 42 -6.88 1.06 -0.57
CA ARG A 42 -7.79 1.75 0.36
C ARG A 42 -7.27 1.72 1.79
N ALA A 43 -6.69 0.59 2.22
CA ALA A 43 -6.09 0.46 3.54
C ALA A 43 -4.88 1.38 3.72
N VAL A 44 -4.05 1.58 2.69
CA VAL A 44 -2.93 2.56 2.71
C VAL A 44 -3.47 3.95 3.02
N PHE A 45 -4.45 4.42 2.25
CA PHE A 45 -5.02 5.76 2.44
C PHE A 45 -5.73 5.93 3.78
N ALA A 46 -6.48 4.91 4.20
CA ALA A 46 -7.16 4.92 5.49
C ALA A 46 -6.18 4.89 6.68
N ALA A 47 -5.00 4.30 6.50
CA ALA A 47 -3.97 4.23 7.53
C ALA A 47 -3.12 5.50 7.60
N GLU A 48 -2.92 6.19 6.47
CA GLU A 48 -2.32 7.53 6.43
C GLU A 48 -3.27 8.62 6.96
N GLY A 49 -4.58 8.33 6.97
CA GLY A 49 -5.61 9.33 7.28
C GLY A 49 -5.85 10.30 6.12
N THR A 50 -5.50 9.92 4.89
CA THR A 50 -5.74 10.74 3.70
C THR A 50 -7.22 10.67 3.32
N ASP A 51 -7.85 11.83 3.13
CA ASP A 51 -9.22 11.91 2.66
C ASP A 51 -9.35 11.33 1.23
N PRO A 52 -10.22 10.34 0.99
CA PRO A 52 -10.33 9.65 -0.30
C PRO A 52 -10.83 10.54 -1.46
N GLY A 53 -11.47 11.67 -1.16
CA GLY A 53 -11.91 12.68 -2.13
C GLY A 53 -10.78 13.62 -2.57
N SER A 54 -9.73 13.74 -1.76
CA SER A 54 -8.56 14.59 -2.02
C SER A 54 -7.45 13.86 -2.79
N ILE A 55 -7.60 12.56 -3.05
CA ILE A 55 -6.57 11.73 -3.65
C ILE A 55 -6.69 11.76 -5.19
N PRO A 56 -5.67 12.27 -5.90
CA PRO A 56 -5.68 12.27 -7.36
C PRO A 56 -5.68 10.84 -7.92
N GLY A 57 -6.32 10.64 -9.06
CA GLY A 57 -6.45 9.32 -9.71
C GLY A 57 -5.09 8.67 -10.02
N ASP A 58 -4.10 9.45 -10.43
CA ASP A 58 -2.74 8.97 -10.64
C ASP A 58 -2.08 8.45 -9.37
N LEU A 59 -2.34 9.06 -8.21
CA LEU A 59 -1.80 8.58 -6.93
C LEU A 59 -2.44 7.27 -6.49
N LYS A 60 -3.75 7.10 -6.71
CA LYS A 60 -4.44 5.81 -6.53
C LYS A 60 -3.81 4.72 -7.40
N ARG A 61 -3.54 5.05 -8.67
CA ARG A 61 -2.90 4.12 -9.61
C ARG A 61 -1.46 3.79 -9.19
N ALA A 62 -0.69 4.77 -8.75
CA ALA A 62 0.70 4.59 -8.33
C ALA A 62 0.82 3.71 -7.07
N VAL A 63 -0.02 3.93 -6.06
CA VAL A 63 -0.08 3.07 -4.86
C VAL A 63 -0.42 1.64 -5.26
N ARG A 64 -1.43 1.45 -6.12
CA ARG A 64 -1.81 0.12 -6.59
C ARG A 64 -0.70 -0.58 -7.38
N ASP A 65 0.03 0.16 -8.22
CA ASP A 65 1.15 -0.38 -9.01
C ASP A 65 2.31 -0.79 -8.12
N CYS A 66 2.65 0.04 -7.12
CA CYS A 66 3.63 -0.28 -6.07
C CYS A 66 3.24 -1.57 -5.32
N LEU A 67 1.99 -1.66 -4.83
CA LEU A 67 1.51 -2.87 -4.14
C LEU A 67 1.61 -4.10 -5.05
N LYS A 68 1.25 -3.97 -6.33
CA LYS A 68 1.34 -5.06 -7.30
C LYS A 68 2.78 -5.49 -7.55
N ALA A 69 3.72 -4.56 -7.69
CA ALA A 69 5.12 -4.84 -7.97
C ALA A 69 5.79 -5.68 -6.86
N HIS A 70 5.42 -5.45 -5.61
CA HIS A 70 6.04 -6.13 -4.45
C HIS A 70 5.23 -7.32 -3.94
N ALA A 71 3.90 -7.28 -3.96
CA ALA A 71 3.07 -8.38 -3.47
C ALA A 71 2.86 -9.52 -4.49
N THR A 72 3.25 -9.33 -5.76
CA THR A 72 3.32 -10.42 -6.76
C THR A 72 4.71 -11.06 -6.87
N ALA A 73 5.71 -10.56 -6.15
CA ALA A 73 7.10 -11.01 -6.24
C ALA A 73 7.36 -12.35 -5.50
N GLY A 74 6.39 -13.26 -5.52
CA GLY A 74 6.47 -14.62 -5.00
C GLY A 74 6.01 -15.64 -6.04
#